data_AF-A0A6J5K5I8-F1
#
_entry.id   AF-A0A6J5K5I8-F1
#
_cell.length_a   1.000
_cell.length_b   1.000
_cell.length_c   1.000
_cell.angle_alpha   90.00
_cell.angle_beta   90.00
_cell.angle_gamma   90.00
#
_symmetry.space_group_name_H-M   'P 1'
#
loop_
_entity.id
_entity.type
_entity.pdbx_description
1 polymer ?
#
loop_
_entity_poly.entity_id
_entity_poly.type
_entity_poly.pdbx_seq_one_letter_code
_entity_poly.pdbx_strand_id
1 'polypeptide(L)'
;MEQIQRAQSEDMARSHPFDDIGYHYAVSCEGEIYEGRDIRFIGEHVDKNNTGKVGIVLLADLVQAGEAYQHEYKDMSLIDKLKHLKDIMADQVVVDHDKLTASQTKAVEVLCGVLKDFFNISCLGGHREYQMLATHTGRACPGSLGMGLVKSLRTTLGLSAPLK
;
A
#
# COMPACT_ATOMS: atom_id res chain seq x y z
N MET A 1 -8.55 15.41 -4.44
CA MET A 1 -9.38 15.45 -3.20
C MET A 1 -10.49 14.40 -3.21
N GLU A 2 -11.25 14.22 -4.29
CA GLU A 2 -12.36 13.25 -4.32
C GLU A 2 -11.91 11.80 -4.05
N GLN A 3 -10.76 11.38 -4.58
CA GLN A 3 -10.22 10.02 -4.38
C GLN A 3 -9.90 9.71 -2.91
N ILE A 4 -9.28 10.63 -2.16
CA ILE A 4 -8.97 10.41 -0.74
C ILE A 4 -10.24 10.41 0.12
N GLN A 5 -11.20 11.28 -0.18
CA GLN A 5 -12.50 11.29 0.51
C GLN A 5 -13.27 9.99 0.29
N ARG A 6 -13.21 9.45 -0.93
CA ARG A 6 -13.77 8.13 -1.25
C ARG A 6 -13.09 7.02 -0.45
N ALA A 7 -11.76 6.97 -0.44
CA ALA A 7 -11.00 5.98 0.31
C ALA A 7 -11.33 6.02 1.82
N GLN A 8 -11.38 7.23 2.41
CA GLN A 8 -11.79 7.44 3.80
C GLN A 8 -13.22 6.95 4.04
N SER A 9 -14.16 7.31 3.17
CA SER A 9 -15.57 6.89 3.29
C SER A 9 -15.72 5.38 3.20
N GLU A 10 -14.98 4.72 2.31
CA GLU A 10 -14.94 3.27 2.18
C GLU A 10 -14.37 2.60 3.44
N ASP A 11 -13.27 3.12 4.00
CA ASP A 11 -12.65 2.60 5.22
C ASP A 11 -13.56 2.73 6.46
N MET A 12 -14.27 3.84 6.58
CA MET A 12 -15.22 4.07 7.68
C MET A 12 -16.54 3.30 7.51
N ALA A 13 -16.88 2.86 6.28
CA ALA A 13 -18.10 2.10 5.99
C ALA A 13 -17.93 0.57 6.04
N ARG A 14 -16.73 0.08 6.40
CA ARG A 14 -16.44 -1.36 6.50
C ARG A 14 -17.29 -2.03 7.58
N SER A 15 -17.42 -3.36 7.48
CA SER A 15 -18.08 -4.17 8.51
C SER A 15 -17.39 -4.08 9.87
N HIS A 16 -16.07 -3.92 9.87
CA HIS A 16 -15.26 -3.50 11.01
C HIS A 16 -14.68 -2.13 10.63
N PRO A 17 -15.36 -1.03 10.97
CA PRO A 17 -15.01 0.30 10.50
C PRO A 17 -13.69 0.74 11.10
N PHE A 18 -12.88 1.41 10.28
CA PHE A 18 -11.73 2.16 10.77
C PHE A 18 -12.18 3.47 11.39
N ASP A 19 -11.36 4.03 12.28
CA ASP A 19 -11.65 5.32 12.93
C ASP A 19 -11.55 6.52 11.95
N ASP A 20 -10.81 6.31 10.86
CA ASP A 20 -10.48 7.26 9.78
C ASP A 20 -9.90 6.46 8.60
N ILE A 21 -9.46 7.12 7.52
CA ILE A 21 -8.65 6.48 6.48
C ILE A 21 -7.45 5.73 7.11
N GLY A 22 -7.15 4.54 6.58
CA GLY A 22 -6.14 3.66 7.18
C GLY A 22 -4.69 4.18 7.10
N TYR A 23 -4.41 5.17 6.25
CA TYR A 23 -3.07 5.66 5.93
C TYR A 23 -2.84 7.10 6.43
N HIS A 24 -1.59 7.45 6.75
CA HIS A 24 -1.27 8.81 7.19
C HIS A 24 -1.12 9.79 6.01
N TYR A 25 -0.67 9.29 4.86
CA TYR A 25 -0.57 10.10 3.65
C TYR A 25 -1.08 9.34 2.44
N ALA A 26 -1.64 10.08 1.48
CA ALA A 26 -1.96 9.58 0.15
C ALA A 26 -1.25 10.41 -0.92
N VAL A 27 -0.83 9.78 -2.01
CA VAL A 27 -0.19 10.48 -3.15
C VAL A 27 -0.94 10.17 -4.44
N SER A 28 -1.46 11.20 -5.11
CA SER A 28 -2.17 11.06 -6.39
C SER A 28 -1.24 10.80 -7.57
N CYS A 29 -1.80 10.37 -8.71
CA CYS A 29 -1.07 10.24 -9.97
C CYS A 29 -0.47 11.56 -10.46
N GLU A 30 -1.01 12.70 -10.05
CA GLU A 30 -0.54 14.05 -10.38
C GLU A 30 0.60 14.51 -9.45
N GLY A 31 0.89 13.75 -8.40
CA GLY A 31 1.92 14.07 -7.40
C GLY A 31 1.42 14.96 -6.26
N GLU A 32 0.10 15.11 -6.09
CA GLU A 32 -0.46 15.78 -4.92
C GLU A 32 -0.31 14.88 -3.68
N ILE A 33 0.17 15.46 -2.58
CA ILE A 33 0.29 14.78 -1.29
C ILE A 33 -0.87 15.24 -0.42
N TYR A 34 -1.65 14.28 0.05
CA TYR A 34 -2.75 14.51 0.97
C TYR A 34 -2.41 13.93 2.34
N GLU A 35 -2.71 14.69 3.39
CA GLU A 35 -2.76 14.16 4.75
C GLU A 35 -4.05 13.35 4.91
N GLY A 36 -3.92 12.13 5.43
CA GLY A 36 -5.02 11.28 5.84
C GLY A 36 -5.13 11.29 7.35
N ARG A 37 -4.90 10.12 7.97
CA ARG A 37 -4.85 10.02 9.43
C ARG A 37 -3.64 10.79 9.97
N ASP A 38 -3.88 11.64 10.97
CA ASP A 38 -2.80 12.38 11.62
C ASP A 38 -1.72 11.42 12.15
N ILE A 39 -0.46 11.70 11.79
CA ILE A 39 0.72 10.86 12.04
C ILE A 39 0.98 10.57 13.52
N ARG A 40 0.36 11.33 14.44
CA ARG A 40 0.45 11.10 15.89
C ARG A 40 -0.39 9.92 16.36
N PHE A 41 -1.32 9.44 15.54
CA PHE A 41 -2.15 8.27 15.81
C PHE A 41 -1.64 7.04 15.06
N ILE A 42 -2.01 5.85 15.55
CA ILE A 42 -1.68 4.60 14.87
C ILE A 42 -2.62 4.42 13.67
N GLY A 43 -2.05 4.13 12.50
CA GLY A 43 -2.79 3.79 11.28
C GLY A 43 -3.44 2.42 11.29
N GLU A 44 -4.21 2.14 10.23
CA GLU A 44 -4.94 0.88 10.02
C GLU A 44 -4.60 0.27 8.63
N HIS A 45 -3.32 0.33 8.24
CA HIS A 45 -2.85 0.04 6.88
C HIS A 45 -2.14 -1.32 6.70
N VAL A 46 -1.72 -1.98 7.77
CA VAL A 46 -1.16 -3.36 7.80
C VAL A 46 -1.83 -4.13 8.93
N ASP A 47 -2.42 -5.29 8.64
CA ASP A 47 -3.10 -6.08 9.67
C ASP A 47 -2.12 -6.49 10.78
N LYS A 48 -2.51 -6.19 12.03
CA LYS A 48 -1.76 -6.49 13.28
C LYS A 48 -0.34 -5.91 13.38
N ASN A 49 0.06 -4.96 12.53
CA ASN A 49 1.44 -4.48 12.52
C ASN A 49 1.58 -2.97 12.23
N ASN A 50 0.66 -2.13 12.69
CA ASN A 50 0.70 -0.68 12.44
C ASN A 50 1.59 0.11 13.42
N THR A 51 1.77 -0.35 14.65
CA THR A 51 2.53 0.37 15.68
C THR A 51 3.95 0.69 15.18
N GLY A 52 4.35 1.96 15.32
CA GLY A 52 5.67 2.47 14.93
C GLY A 52 5.88 2.61 13.42
N LYS A 53 4.82 2.61 12.60
CA LYS A 53 4.91 2.72 11.14
C LYS A 53 4.09 3.88 10.60
N VAL A 54 4.63 4.52 9.57
CA VAL A 54 3.93 5.55 8.80
C VAL A 54 3.45 4.95 7.49
N GLY A 55 2.14 4.70 7.36
CA GLY A 55 1.54 4.28 6.10
C GLY A 55 1.38 5.41 5.08
N ILE A 56 1.79 5.13 3.84
CA ILE A 56 1.58 5.97 2.66
C ILE A 56 0.83 5.11 1.62
N VAL A 57 -0.26 5.62 1.06
CA VAL A 57 -0.98 4.99 -0.05
C VAL A 57 -0.74 5.76 -1.36
N LEU A 58 -0.53 5.04 -2.46
CA LEU A 58 -0.58 5.63 -3.79
C LEU A 58 -2.00 5.47 -4.32
N LEU A 59 -2.62 6.56 -4.76
CA LEU A 59 -3.97 6.53 -5.33
C LEU A 59 -3.89 6.05 -6.79
N ALA A 60 -3.42 4.83 -6.98
CA ALA A 60 -3.17 4.18 -8.27
C ALA A 60 -3.22 2.65 -8.11
N ASP A 61 -3.69 1.94 -9.13
CA ASP A 61 -3.57 0.47 -9.20
C ASP A 61 -2.27 0.05 -9.90
N LEU A 62 -1.31 -0.42 -9.11
CA LEU A 62 0.05 -0.78 -9.54
C LEU A 62 0.29 -2.29 -9.62
N VAL A 63 -0.77 -3.09 -9.54
CA VAL A 63 -0.73 -4.55 -9.67
C VAL A 63 -0.72 -4.93 -11.15
N GLN A 64 0.17 -5.85 -11.56
CA GLN A 64 0.15 -6.40 -12.92
C GLN A 64 -0.82 -7.58 -13.04
N ALA A 65 -1.37 -7.83 -14.23
CA ALA A 65 -2.31 -8.92 -14.47
C ALA A 65 -1.80 -10.28 -13.95
N GLY A 66 -2.62 -10.96 -13.15
CA GLY A 66 -2.32 -12.24 -12.52
C GLY A 66 -1.40 -12.18 -11.30
N GLU A 67 -0.90 -11.00 -10.93
CA GLU A 67 -0.03 -10.83 -9.76
C GLU A 67 -0.80 -11.04 -8.45
N ALA A 68 -2.07 -10.64 -8.38
CA ALA A 68 -2.88 -10.87 -7.19
C ALA A 68 -3.10 -12.37 -6.96
N TYR A 69 -3.30 -13.15 -8.03
CA TYR A 69 -3.33 -14.61 -7.90
C TYR A 69 -2.03 -15.18 -7.32
N GLN A 70 -0.88 -14.74 -7.81
CA GLN A 70 0.41 -15.28 -7.39
C GLN A 70 0.76 -14.95 -5.94
N HIS A 71 0.43 -13.75 -5.48
CA HIS A 71 0.90 -13.22 -4.21
C HIS A 71 -0.16 -13.15 -3.12
N GLU A 72 -1.45 -13.32 -3.44
CA GLU A 72 -2.55 -13.21 -2.47
C GLU A 72 -3.42 -14.48 -2.47
N TYR A 73 -3.89 -14.91 -3.64
CA TYR A 73 -4.89 -15.99 -3.71
C TYR A 73 -4.30 -17.41 -3.71
N LYS A 74 -3.07 -17.62 -4.21
CA LYS A 74 -2.47 -18.96 -4.40
C LYS A 74 -2.52 -19.83 -3.14
N ASP A 75 -2.24 -19.22 -1.98
CA ASP A 75 -2.11 -19.93 -0.71
C ASP A 75 -3.40 -19.93 0.13
N MET A 76 -4.48 -19.34 -0.39
CA MET A 76 -5.79 -19.34 0.29
C MET A 76 -6.50 -20.70 0.20
N SER A 77 -7.43 -20.91 1.13
CA SER A 77 -8.30 -22.09 1.16
C SER A 77 -9.19 -22.16 -0.10
N LEU A 78 -9.63 -23.36 -0.48
CA LEU A 78 -10.52 -23.55 -1.64
C LEU A 78 -11.85 -22.81 -1.48
N ILE A 79 -12.36 -22.71 -0.25
CA ILE A 79 -13.61 -21.99 0.06
C ILE A 79 -13.42 -20.50 -0.20
N ASP A 80 -12.28 -19.94 0.22
CA ASP A 80 -12.03 -18.51 0.05
C ASP A 80 -11.70 -18.17 -1.41
N LYS A 81 -10.99 -19.05 -2.13
CA LYS A 81 -10.83 -18.94 -3.60
C LYS A 81 -12.17 -18.90 -4.33
N LEU A 82 -13.15 -19.71 -3.91
CA LEU A 82 -14.48 -19.72 -4.51
C LEU A 82 -15.24 -18.41 -4.25
N LYS A 83 -15.09 -17.83 -3.05
CA LYS A 83 -15.67 -16.51 -2.72
C LYS A 83 -15.07 -15.39 -3.56
N HIS A 84 -13.77 -15.47 -3.87
CA HIS A 84 -13.04 -14.46 -4.65
C HIS A 84 -12.94 -14.79 -6.15
N LEU A 85 -13.72 -15.75 -6.65
CA LEU A 85 -13.59 -16.22 -8.04
C LEU A 85 -13.80 -15.11 -9.07
N LYS A 86 -14.72 -14.18 -8.82
CA LYS A 86 -14.96 -13.02 -9.70
C LYS A 86 -13.74 -12.08 -9.74
N ASP A 87 -13.13 -11.82 -8.59
CA ASP A 87 -11.96 -10.95 -8.46
C ASP A 87 -10.74 -11.60 -9.13
N ILE A 88 -10.58 -12.92 -8.99
CA ILE A 88 -9.52 -13.69 -9.66
C ILE A 88 -9.70 -13.66 -11.20
N MET A 89 -10.94 -13.83 -11.69
CA MET A 89 -11.20 -13.76 -13.13
C MET A 89 -10.99 -12.34 -13.67
N ALA A 90 -11.35 -11.31 -12.89
CA ALA A 90 -11.05 -9.92 -13.25
C ALA A 90 -9.53 -9.67 -13.30
N ASP A 91 -8.76 -10.10 -12.29
CA ASP A 91 -7.28 -9.96 -12.21
C ASP A 91 -6.55 -10.59 -13.41
N GLN A 92 -7.11 -11.63 -14.03
CA GLN A 92 -6.54 -12.24 -15.24
C GLN A 92 -6.86 -11.49 -16.54
N VAL A 93 -7.86 -10.61 -16.53
CA VAL A 93 -8.40 -9.95 -17.73
C VAL A 93 -8.25 -8.42 -17.68
N VAL A 94 -7.89 -7.82 -16.54
CA VAL A 94 -7.58 -6.39 -16.45
C VAL A 94 -6.36 -6.07 -17.35
N VAL A 95 -6.61 -5.28 -18.39
CA VAL A 95 -5.59 -4.82 -19.36
C VAL A 95 -5.13 -3.39 -19.05
N ASP A 96 -5.87 -2.66 -18.21
CA ASP A 96 -5.63 -1.26 -17.89
C ASP A 96 -5.02 -1.17 -16.49
N HIS A 97 -3.72 -0.85 -16.44
CA HIS A 97 -2.98 -0.66 -15.20
C HIS A 97 -2.51 0.79 -15.13
N ASP A 98 -2.61 1.41 -13.96
CA ASP A 98 -2.03 2.72 -13.78
C ASP A 98 -0.51 2.62 -13.90
N LYS A 99 0.08 3.51 -14.71
CA LYS A 99 1.54 3.69 -14.72
C LYS A 99 1.91 4.71 -13.66
N LEU A 100 2.89 4.36 -12.84
CA LEU A 100 3.59 5.32 -11.98
C LEU A 100 4.04 6.53 -12.81
N THR A 101 3.46 7.69 -12.52
CA THR A 101 3.84 8.93 -13.19
C THR A 101 5.15 9.46 -12.60
N ALA A 102 5.85 10.30 -13.36
CA ALA A 102 7.05 10.98 -12.85
C ALA A 102 6.71 11.88 -11.64
N SER A 103 5.56 12.57 -11.67
CA SER A 103 5.12 13.44 -10.58
C SER A 103 4.81 12.67 -9.31
N GLN A 104 4.06 11.57 -9.41
CA GLN A 104 3.76 10.70 -8.26
C GLN A 104 5.04 10.10 -7.68
N THR A 105 5.93 9.59 -8.54
CA THR A 105 7.23 9.06 -8.12
C THR A 105 8.05 10.10 -7.36
N LYS A 106 8.14 11.33 -7.89
CA LYS A 106 8.89 12.40 -7.25
C LYS A 106 8.26 12.85 -5.93
N ALA A 107 6.94 12.94 -5.87
CA ALA A 107 6.21 13.31 -4.66
C ALA A 107 6.44 12.29 -3.53
N VAL A 108 6.37 10.99 -3.83
CA VAL A 108 6.65 9.93 -2.85
C VAL A 108 8.10 9.98 -2.38
N GLU A 109 9.05 10.18 -3.30
CA GLU A 109 10.47 10.30 -2.94
C GLU A 109 10.71 11.46 -1.97
N VAL A 110 10.16 12.64 -2.27
CA VAL A 110 10.28 13.83 -1.41
C VAL A 110 9.60 13.58 -0.07
N LEU A 111 8.39 13.04 -0.06
CA LEU A 111 7.65 12.73 1.16
C LEU A 111 8.43 11.75 2.06
N CYS A 112 8.92 10.65 1.50
CA CYS A 112 9.73 9.69 2.25
C CYS A 112 11.03 10.31 2.77
N GLY A 113 11.69 11.18 1.98
CA GLY A 113 12.87 11.92 2.41
C GLY A 113 12.59 12.82 3.60
N VAL A 114 11.53 13.65 3.52
CA VAL A 114 11.10 14.53 4.61
C VAL A 114 10.75 13.71 5.86
N LEU A 115 9.95 12.66 5.72
CA LEU A 115 9.59 11.82 6.87
C LEU A 115 10.83 11.19 7.53
N LYS A 116 11.81 10.78 6.74
CA LYS A 116 13.08 10.26 7.27
C LYS A 116 13.89 11.33 8.01
N ASP A 117 13.85 12.58 7.58
CA ASP A 117 14.59 13.66 8.23
C ASP A 117 13.96 14.09 9.57
N PHE A 118 12.63 14.00 9.68
CA PHE A 118 11.90 14.42 10.88
C PHE A 118 11.62 13.28 11.88
N PHE A 119 11.60 12.03 11.42
CA PHE A 119 11.29 10.86 12.25
C PHE A 119 12.42 9.83 12.17
N ASN A 120 12.56 9.00 13.21
CA ASN A 120 13.56 7.94 13.25
C ASN A 120 13.17 6.75 12.33
N ILE A 121 13.27 6.94 11.01
CA ILE A 121 12.93 5.94 10.00
C ILE A 121 14.21 5.30 9.47
N SER A 122 14.38 4.01 9.75
CA SER A 122 15.54 3.20 9.30
C SER A 122 15.19 2.18 8.20
N CYS A 123 13.90 1.93 7.96
CA CYS A 123 13.43 0.96 7.00
C CYS A 123 12.22 1.46 6.19
N LEU A 124 12.07 0.93 4.98
CA LEU A 124 10.93 1.17 4.10
C LEU A 124 10.48 -0.16 3.50
N GLY A 125 9.21 -0.54 3.70
CA GLY A 125 8.64 -1.79 3.21
C GLY A 125 7.41 -1.56 2.35
N GLY A 126 7.19 -2.43 1.38
CA GLY A 126 5.88 -2.54 0.74
C GLY A 126 4.90 -3.24 1.66
N HIS A 127 3.61 -3.03 1.43
CA HIS A 127 2.55 -3.70 2.19
C HIS A 127 2.72 -5.23 2.20
N ARG A 128 3.03 -5.86 1.05
CA ARG A 128 3.32 -7.29 0.93
C ARG A 128 4.39 -7.77 1.92
N GLU A 129 5.49 -7.04 2.07
CA GLU A 129 6.56 -7.43 2.98
C GLU A 129 6.12 -7.31 4.43
N TYR A 130 5.51 -6.18 4.83
CA TYR A 130 5.04 -6.00 6.20
C TYR A 130 3.91 -6.97 6.59
N GLN A 131 3.01 -7.29 5.66
CA GLN A 131 1.94 -8.25 5.88
C GLN A 131 2.50 -9.67 6.04
N MET A 132 3.45 -10.06 5.19
CA MET A 132 4.13 -11.35 5.30
C MET A 132 4.87 -11.49 6.63
N LEU A 133 5.51 -10.42 7.13
CA LEU A 133 6.17 -10.42 8.43
C LEU A 133 5.19 -10.50 9.60
N ALA A 134 4.00 -9.89 9.47
CA ALA A 134 3.00 -9.80 10.53
C ALA A 134 2.14 -11.06 10.69
N THR A 135 1.60 -11.58 9.59
CA THR A 135 0.57 -12.62 9.61
C THR A 135 0.96 -13.86 8.81
N HIS A 136 2.10 -13.85 8.13
CA HIS A 136 2.51 -14.91 7.21
C HIS A 136 1.52 -15.15 6.07
N THR A 137 0.70 -14.16 5.73
CA THR A 137 -0.23 -14.21 4.60
C THR A 137 0.34 -13.43 3.42
N GLY A 138 0.13 -13.97 2.23
CA GLY A 138 0.43 -13.27 0.99
C GLY A 138 -0.47 -12.04 0.78
N ARG A 139 0.06 -11.01 0.12
CA ARG A 139 -0.71 -9.84 -0.33
C ARG A 139 -0.16 -9.27 -1.63
N ALA A 140 -1.02 -8.90 -2.56
CA ALA A 140 -0.62 -8.31 -3.83
C ALA A 140 -0.14 -6.87 -3.68
N CYS A 141 -0.77 -6.08 -2.81
CA CYS A 141 -0.39 -4.69 -2.53
C CYS A 141 1.09 -4.57 -2.10
N PRO A 142 1.90 -3.61 -2.61
CA PRO A 142 1.53 -2.48 -3.47
C PRO A 142 1.65 -2.77 -4.98
N GLY A 143 1.55 -4.03 -5.39
CA GLY A 143 1.83 -4.46 -6.76
C GLY A 143 3.33 -4.47 -7.07
N SER A 144 3.69 -5.08 -8.18
CA SER A 144 5.09 -5.30 -8.59
C SER A 144 5.76 -3.99 -9.00
N LEU A 145 5.00 -3.08 -9.63
CA LEU A 145 5.47 -1.72 -9.94
C LEU A 145 5.70 -0.93 -8.65
N GLY A 146 4.77 -1.00 -7.68
CA GLY A 146 4.94 -0.39 -6.36
C GLY A 146 6.13 -0.98 -5.60
N MET A 147 6.35 -2.30 -5.67
CA MET A 147 7.53 -2.94 -5.08
C MET A 147 8.84 -2.51 -5.76
N GLY A 148 8.82 -2.26 -7.07
CA GLY A 148 9.94 -1.65 -7.80
C GLY A 148 10.28 -0.26 -7.25
N LEU A 149 9.27 0.59 -7.07
CA LEU A 149 9.43 1.91 -6.45
C LEU A 149 9.99 1.81 -5.04
N VAL A 150 9.45 0.93 -4.19
CA VAL A 150 9.95 0.71 -2.82
C VAL A 150 11.45 0.37 -2.82
N LYS A 151 11.91 -0.53 -3.70
CA LYS A 151 13.34 -0.89 -3.83
C LYS A 151 14.19 0.28 -4.30
N SER A 152 13.69 1.08 -5.24
CA SER A 152 14.36 2.29 -5.70
C SER A 152 14.52 3.30 -4.56
N LEU A 153 13.44 3.58 -3.82
CA LEU A 153 13.44 4.52 -2.70
C LEU A 153 14.36 4.08 -1.56
N ARG A 154 14.42 2.78 -1.24
CA ARG A 154 15.40 2.24 -0.28
C ARG A 154 16.82 2.61 -0.66
N THR A 155 17.18 2.35 -1.92
CA THR A 155 18.51 2.66 -2.45
C THR A 155 18.79 4.16 -2.37
N THR A 156 17.87 4.98 -2.87
CA THR A 156 18.02 6.44 -2.90
C THR A 156 18.13 7.06 -1.52
N LEU A 157 17.33 6.60 -0.55
CA LEU A 157 17.25 7.19 0.78
C LEU A 157 18.16 6.50 1.81
N GLY A 158 18.85 5.42 1.43
CA GLY A 158 19.69 4.63 2.34
C GLY A 158 18.88 3.91 3.41
N LEU A 159 17.67 3.44 3.07
CA LEU A 159 16.78 2.73 3.98
C LEU A 159 16.87 1.20 3.79
N SER A 160 16.76 0.47 4.89
CA SER A 160 16.79 -0.99 4.87
C SER A 160 15.43 -1.59 4.50
N ALA A 161 15.41 -2.85 4.06
CA ALA A 161 14.19 -3.64 4.03
C ALA A 161 13.66 -3.86 5.46
N PRO A 162 12.34 -4.07 5.65
CA PRO A 162 11.81 -4.34 6.98
C PRO A 162 12.34 -5.67 7.54
N LEU A 163 12.68 -5.66 8.84
CA LEU A 163 13.08 -6.83 9.60
C LEU A 163 11.97 -7.18 10.62
N LYS A 164 11.96 -8.42 11.11
CA LYS A 164 11.09 -8.84 12.23
C LYS A 164 11.48 -8.12 13.52
#